data_AF-A0ABD0Z0B2-F1
#
_entry.id   AF-A0ABD0Z0B2-F1
#
_cell.length_a   1.000
_cell.length_b   1.000
_cell.length_c   1.000
_cell.angle_alpha   90.00
_cell.angle_beta   90.00
_cell.angle_gamma   90.00
#
_symmetry.space_group_name_H-M   'P 1'
#
loop_
_entity.id
_entity.type
_entity.pdbx_description
1 polymer ?
#
loop_
_entity_poly.entity_id
_entity_poly.type
_entity_poly.pdbx_seq_one_letter_code
_entity_poly.pdbx_strand_id
1 'polypeptide(L)'
;QKVVKGVRRKLQPLQAAAGDKENLVGAGRLAPDMAPNKDKTALGNVKVECLIFCFRTVEKKKVKTNENKITSEDLTSEEGPGIAYWEAMAEKRRVALEEALKENEQLHERVRELEEENETCKVLLNETRALVETLTVS
;
A
#
# COMPACT_ATOMS: atom_id res chain seq x y z
N GLN A 1 5.85 -47.69 -32.30
CA GLN A 1 6.00 -46.66 -31.24
C GLN A 1 4.74 -46.67 -30.38
N LYS A 2 4.86 -46.86 -29.07
CA LYS A 2 3.74 -46.84 -28.12
C LYS A 2 3.70 -45.45 -27.48
N VAL A 3 2.64 -44.67 -27.75
CA VAL A 3 2.44 -43.35 -27.14
C VAL A 3 1.95 -43.55 -25.72
N VAL A 4 2.80 -43.28 -24.73
CA VAL A 4 2.42 -43.28 -23.32
C VAL A 4 1.63 -41.99 -23.05
N LYS A 5 0.30 -42.09 -23.02
CA LYS A 5 -0.55 -40.99 -22.56
C LYS A 5 -0.42 -40.87 -21.04
N GLY A 6 0.45 -39.99 -20.58
CA GLY A 6 0.50 -39.60 -19.17
C GLY A 6 -0.79 -38.88 -18.77
N VAL A 7 -1.38 -39.29 -17.65
CA VAL A 7 -2.53 -38.59 -17.04
C VAL A 7 -2.06 -37.21 -16.59
N ARG A 8 -2.71 -36.14 -17.09
CA ARG A 8 -2.43 -34.77 -16.65
C ARG A 8 -2.92 -34.61 -15.21
N ARG A 9 -2.01 -34.28 -14.29
CA ARG A 9 -2.36 -33.87 -12.92
C ARG A 9 -2.94 -32.45 -12.97
N LYS A 10 -4.05 -32.22 -12.24
CA LYS A 10 -4.66 -30.89 -12.08
C LYS A 10 -4.01 -30.18 -10.90
N LEU A 11 -3.89 -28.85 -10.98
CA LEU A 11 -3.35 -28.03 -9.90
C LEU A 11 -4.32 -28.01 -8.70
N GLN A 12 -3.78 -28.07 -7.49
CA GLN A 12 -4.55 -28.03 -6.25
C GLN A 12 -4.93 -26.57 -5.91
N PRO A 13 -6.20 -26.29 -5.55
CA PRO A 13 -6.59 -24.98 -5.07
C PRO A 13 -5.99 -24.74 -3.68
N LEU A 14 -5.07 -23.78 -3.58
CA LEU A 14 -4.36 -23.42 -2.35
C LEU A 14 -5.27 -22.67 -1.34
N GLN A 15 -6.37 -22.10 -1.82
CA GLN A 15 -7.37 -21.38 -1.03
C GLN A 15 -8.75 -21.90 -1.41
N ALA A 16 -9.50 -22.45 -0.44
CA ALA A 16 -10.85 -22.96 -0.69
C ALA A 16 -11.82 -21.89 -1.22
N ALA A 17 -11.57 -20.61 -0.87
CA ALA A 17 -12.34 -19.47 -1.37
C ALA A 17 -11.98 -19.06 -2.82
N ALA A 18 -10.90 -19.57 -3.42
CA ALA A 18 -10.45 -19.22 -4.77
C ALA A 18 -11.11 -20.08 -5.88
N GLY A 19 -12.20 -20.78 -5.57
CA GLY A 19 -13.00 -21.51 -6.56
C GLY A 19 -13.96 -20.62 -7.35
N ASP A 20 -14.20 -19.41 -6.84
CA ASP A 20 -15.11 -18.44 -7.41
C ASP A 20 -14.39 -17.55 -8.43
N LYS A 21 -14.93 -17.48 -9.65
CA LYS A 21 -14.38 -16.65 -10.74
C LYS A 21 -14.78 -15.18 -10.62
N GLU A 22 -15.72 -14.85 -9.73
CA GLU A 22 -16.23 -13.49 -9.56
C GLU A 22 -15.55 -12.71 -8.43
N ASN A 23 -14.72 -13.35 -7.60
CA ASN A 23 -13.95 -12.71 -6.54
C ASN A 23 -12.44 -12.92 -6.68
N LEU A 24 -11.89 -12.42 -7.78
CA LEU A 24 -10.45 -12.12 -7.84
C LEU A 24 -10.18 -10.96 -6.87
N VAL A 25 -9.39 -11.23 -5.84
CA VAL A 25 -8.93 -10.30 -4.81
C VAL A 25 -8.74 -8.88 -5.36
N GLY A 26 -9.52 -7.92 -4.82
CA GLY A 26 -9.26 -6.49 -5.01
C GLY A 26 -10.38 -5.62 -5.59
N ALA A 27 -11.63 -6.07 -5.66
CA ALA A 27 -12.72 -5.11 -5.80
C ALA A 27 -12.78 -4.27 -4.51
N GLY A 28 -12.45 -2.99 -4.64
CA GLY A 28 -12.22 -2.05 -3.55
C GLY A 28 -13.25 -2.17 -2.42
N ARG A 29 -12.76 -2.15 -1.19
CA ARG A 29 -13.61 -1.91 -0.02
C ARG A 29 -14.22 -0.51 -0.15
N LEU A 30 -15.37 -0.41 -0.79
CA LEU A 30 -16.30 0.66 -0.50
C LEU A 30 -17.17 0.16 0.64
N ALA A 31 -17.06 0.83 1.78
CA ALA A 31 -17.93 0.64 2.92
C ALA A 31 -19.40 0.76 2.46
N PRO A 32 -20.33 -0.06 2.99
CA PRO A 32 -21.72 -0.02 2.59
C PRO A 32 -22.44 1.08 3.38
N ASP A 33 -22.20 2.34 3.03
CA ASP A 33 -23.13 3.41 3.36
C ASP A 33 -22.94 4.63 2.45
N MET A 34 -23.52 4.57 1.25
CA MET A 34 -24.01 5.75 0.51
C MET A 34 -24.90 5.25 -0.65
N ALA A 35 -26.19 5.59 -0.59
CA ALA A 35 -27.19 5.30 -1.62
C ALA A 35 -26.88 5.98 -2.97
N PRO A 36 -27.40 5.47 -4.11
CA PRO A 36 -27.00 5.92 -5.44
C PRO A 36 -27.79 7.18 -5.83
N ASN A 37 -27.09 8.30 -6.07
CA ASN A 37 -27.68 9.41 -6.81
C ASN A 37 -27.22 9.33 -8.27
N LYS A 38 -28.22 9.23 -9.16
CA LYS A 38 -28.04 9.08 -10.60
C LYS A 38 -27.71 10.44 -11.20
N ASP A 39 -26.44 10.77 -11.38
CA ASP A 39 -26.06 11.82 -12.32
C ASP A 39 -24.83 11.42 -13.14
N LYS A 40 -25.03 11.50 -14.46
CA LYS A 40 -24.05 11.16 -15.48
C LYS A 40 -23.08 12.34 -15.60
N THR A 41 -21.81 12.13 -15.27
CA THR A 41 -20.74 12.99 -15.76
C THR A 41 -19.62 12.12 -16.35
N ALA A 42 -19.45 12.28 -17.66
CA ALA A 42 -18.36 11.68 -18.40
C ALA A 42 -17.03 12.26 -17.91
N LEU A 43 -16.19 11.42 -17.32
CA LEU A 43 -14.80 11.75 -17.06
C LEU A 43 -13.95 10.91 -18.02
N GLY A 44 -13.27 11.64 -18.90
CA GLY A 44 -12.50 11.10 -20.00
C GLY A 44 -11.32 10.25 -19.56
N ASN A 45 -10.80 9.51 -20.53
CA ASN A 45 -9.60 8.69 -20.41
C ASN A 45 -8.38 9.53 -19.98
N VAL A 46 -8.16 9.65 -18.68
CA VAL A 46 -6.86 10.07 -18.16
C VAL A 46 -6.01 8.80 -18.06
N LYS A 47 -5.03 8.70 -18.96
CA LYS A 47 -3.95 7.72 -18.88
C LYS A 47 -3.21 7.98 -17.57
N VAL A 48 -3.51 7.21 -16.53
CA VAL A 48 -2.72 7.20 -15.30
C VAL A 48 -1.41 6.50 -15.64
N GLU A 49 -0.41 7.27 -16.05
CA GLU A 49 0.96 6.78 -16.03
C GLU A 49 1.30 6.49 -14.57
N CYS A 50 1.48 5.20 -14.30
CA CYS A 50 1.89 4.72 -13.01
C CYS A 50 3.30 5.23 -12.77
N LEU A 51 3.42 6.37 -12.07
CA LEU A 51 4.68 6.86 -11.55
C LEU A 51 5.07 5.97 -10.35
N ILE A 52 5.35 4.69 -10.61
CA ILE A 52 6.06 3.82 -9.67
C ILE A 52 7.51 4.30 -9.65
N PHE A 53 7.74 5.44 -9.00
CA PHE A 53 9.08 5.82 -8.58
C PHE A 53 9.34 5.20 -7.21
N CYS A 54 9.49 3.87 -7.18
CA CYS A 54 9.98 3.15 -6.01
C CYS A 54 11.10 2.17 -6.40
N PHE A 55 12.08 2.65 -7.16
CA PHE A 55 13.40 2.04 -7.18
C PHE A 55 14.36 2.94 -6.41
N ARG A 56 14.27 2.89 -5.08
CA ARG A 56 15.40 3.28 -4.24
C ARG A 56 16.08 1.97 -3.85
N THR A 57 17.21 1.70 -4.50
CA THR A 57 18.13 0.63 -4.10
C THR A 57 18.60 0.92 -2.68
N VAL A 58 17.94 0.32 -1.70
CA VAL A 58 18.42 0.30 -0.33
C VAL A 58 19.66 -0.59 -0.30
N GLU A 59 20.80 -0.01 0.08
CA GLU A 59 22.01 -0.76 0.36
C GLU A 59 21.70 -1.80 1.43
N LYS A 60 21.68 -3.07 1.02
CA LYS A 60 21.42 -4.19 1.91
C LYS A 60 22.56 -4.28 2.90
N LYS A 61 22.35 -3.76 4.12
CA LYS A 61 23.16 -4.13 5.28
C LYS A 61 23.05 -5.66 5.39
N LYS A 62 24.15 -6.37 5.13
CA LYS A 62 24.23 -7.83 5.19
C LYS A 62 23.95 -8.28 6.61
N VAL A 63 22.68 -8.46 6.95
CA VAL A 63 22.26 -9.29 8.07
C VAL A 63 22.57 -10.73 7.64
N LYS A 64 23.44 -11.39 8.41
CA LYS A 64 23.71 -12.82 8.26
C LYS A 64 22.43 -13.58 8.63
N THR A 65 21.55 -13.78 7.66
CA THR A 65 20.43 -14.71 7.82
C THR A 65 21.00 -16.11 7.73
N ASN A 66 20.76 -16.93 8.76
CA ASN A 66 21.07 -18.35 8.71
C ASN A 66 20.52 -18.95 7.40
N GLU A 67 21.29 -19.83 6.79
CA GLU A 67 21.06 -20.39 5.45
C GLU A 67 19.87 -21.36 5.38
N ASN A 68 18.80 -21.11 6.12
CA ASN A 68 17.55 -21.83 5.97
C ASN A 68 16.85 -21.30 4.71
N LYS A 69 17.30 -21.80 3.55
CA LYS A 69 16.63 -21.55 2.26
C LYS A 69 15.22 -22.10 2.34
N ILE A 70 14.23 -21.20 2.22
CA ILE A 70 12.83 -21.57 1.98
C ILE A 70 12.79 -22.51 0.78
N THR A 71 12.31 -23.74 0.96
CA THR A 71 12.27 -24.74 -0.12
C THR A 71 10.90 -24.74 -0.82
N SER A 72 10.78 -25.46 -1.94
CA SER A 72 9.50 -25.64 -2.63
C SER A 72 8.45 -26.26 -1.73
N GLU A 73 8.87 -27.15 -0.84
CA GLU A 73 8.01 -27.86 0.09
C GLU A 73 7.39 -26.90 1.12
N ASP A 74 8.12 -25.87 1.57
CA ASP A 74 7.59 -24.83 2.48
C ASP A 74 6.41 -24.04 1.88
N LEU A 75 6.23 -24.06 0.56
CA LEU A 75 5.15 -23.33 -0.12
C LEU A 75 4.06 -24.25 -0.68
N THR A 76 4.31 -25.56 -0.74
CA THR A 76 3.46 -26.52 -1.48
C THR A 76 3.08 -27.77 -0.69
N SER A 77 3.64 -27.97 0.51
CA SER A 77 3.29 -29.09 1.39
C SER A 77 1.87 -28.96 1.96
N GLU A 78 1.19 -30.10 2.12
CA GLU A 78 -0.13 -30.20 2.78
C GLU A 78 -0.05 -29.91 4.29
N GLU A 79 1.13 -30.08 4.89
CA GLU A 79 1.40 -29.80 6.30
C GLU A 79 1.60 -28.30 6.60
N GLY A 80 1.58 -27.46 5.55
CA GLY A 80 1.74 -26.02 5.65
C GLY A 80 3.21 -25.55 5.68
N PRO A 81 3.44 -24.22 5.74
CA PRO A 81 4.79 -23.67 5.66
C PRO A 81 5.63 -23.95 6.92
N GLY A 82 6.91 -24.29 6.71
CA GLY A 82 7.86 -24.50 7.80
C GLY A 82 8.24 -23.23 8.57
N ILE A 83 8.94 -23.43 9.69
CA ILE A 83 9.36 -22.34 10.61
C ILE A 83 10.20 -21.28 9.89
N ALA A 84 11.09 -21.70 8.98
CA ALA A 84 11.96 -20.81 8.23
C ALA A 84 11.18 -19.81 7.35
N TYR A 85 10.04 -20.24 6.78
CA TYR A 85 9.15 -19.36 6.02
C TYR A 85 8.54 -18.27 6.90
N TRP A 86 8.04 -18.65 8.08
CA TRP A 86 7.44 -17.70 9.02
C TRP A 86 8.46 -16.74 9.60
N GLU A 87 9.67 -17.19 9.90
CA GLU A 87 10.77 -16.34 10.35
C GLU A 87 11.13 -15.29 9.28
N ALA A 88 11.30 -15.70 8.02
CA ALA A 88 11.57 -14.79 6.92
C ALA A 88 10.41 -13.81 6.67
N MET A 89 9.16 -14.25 6.83
CA MET A 89 7.99 -13.39 6.73
C MET A 89 7.92 -12.38 7.88
N ALA A 90 8.19 -12.82 9.10
CA ALA A 90 8.20 -11.96 10.27
C ALA A 90 9.26 -10.85 10.13
N GLU A 91 10.47 -11.19 9.67
CA GLU A 91 11.51 -10.18 9.45
C GLU A 91 11.14 -9.19 8.34
N LYS A 92 10.55 -9.66 7.22
CA LYS A 92 10.04 -8.77 6.16
C LYS A 92 8.97 -7.81 6.69
N ARG A 93 8.03 -8.32 7.51
CA ARG A 93 6.99 -7.49 8.13
C ARG A 93 7.57 -6.50 9.13
N ARG A 94 8.60 -6.90 9.90
CA ARG A 94 9.30 -6.02 10.84
C ARG A 94 9.95 -4.84 10.12
N VAL A 95 10.66 -5.10 9.03
CA VAL A 95 11.30 -4.05 8.21
C VAL A 95 10.24 -3.12 7.60
N ALA A 96 9.19 -3.67 6.98
CA ALA A 96 8.12 -2.87 6.39
C ALA A 96 7.39 -2.00 7.43
N LEU A 97 7.22 -2.53 8.65
CA LEU A 97 6.62 -1.77 9.76
C LEU A 97 7.54 -0.64 10.23
N GLU A 98 8.84 -0.89 10.36
CA GLU A 98 9.83 0.13 10.72
C GLU A 98 9.87 1.27 9.70
N GLU A 99 9.84 0.94 8.41
CA GLU A 99 9.76 1.93 7.33
C GLU A 99 8.46 2.75 7.40
N ALA A 100 7.31 2.10 7.61
CA ALA A 100 6.02 2.78 7.72
C ALA A 100 5.95 3.70 8.95
N LEU A 101 6.50 3.28 10.09
CA LEU A 101 6.54 4.12 11.30
C LEU A 101 7.41 5.36 11.10
N LYS A 102 8.56 5.20 10.44
CA LYS A 102 9.46 6.32 10.12
C LYS A 102 8.80 7.31 9.16
N GLU A 103 8.12 6.83 8.13
CA GLU A 103 7.37 7.70 7.21
C GLU A 103 6.23 8.41 7.94
N ASN A 104 5.50 7.70 8.82
CA ASN A 104 4.43 8.29 9.60
C ASN A 104 4.92 9.42 10.52
N GLU A 105 6.05 9.23 11.20
CA GLU A 105 6.70 10.27 12.00
C GLU A 105 7.04 11.52 11.16
N GLN A 106 7.65 11.33 9.99
CA GLN A 106 7.99 12.42 9.07
C GLN A 106 6.75 13.17 8.57
N LEU A 107 5.67 12.44 8.27
CA LEU A 107 4.41 13.06 7.86
C LEU A 107 3.78 13.87 8.99
N HIS A 108 3.83 13.39 10.23
CA HIS A 108 3.35 14.15 11.39
C HIS A 108 4.15 15.42 11.65
N GLU A 109 5.47 15.36 11.50
CA GLU A 109 6.32 16.56 11.57
C GLU A 109 5.95 17.56 10.47
N ARG A 110 5.82 17.09 9.23
CA ARG A 110 5.47 17.96 8.11
C ARG A 110 4.10 18.61 8.24
N VAL A 111 3.10 17.86 8.72
CA VAL A 111 1.76 18.40 8.98
C VAL A 111 1.83 19.49 10.04
N ARG A 112 2.56 19.26 11.13
CA ARG A 112 2.73 20.26 12.21
C ARG A 112 3.35 21.56 11.70
N GLU A 113 4.45 21.46 10.94
CA GLU A 113 5.10 22.63 10.33
C GLU A 113 4.13 23.39 9.42
N LEU A 114 3.41 22.69 8.54
CA LEU A 114 2.46 23.30 7.63
C LEU A 114 1.29 23.97 8.37
N GLU A 115 0.81 23.37 9.46
CA GLU A 115 -0.24 23.94 10.29
C GLU A 115 0.24 25.24 10.99
N GLU A 116 1.46 25.26 11.51
CA GLU A 116 2.08 26.44 12.11
C GLU A 116 2.31 27.57 11.10
N GLU A 117 2.84 27.24 9.92
CA GLU A 117 3.01 28.20 8.82
C GLU A 117 1.66 28.78 8.38
N ASN A 118 0.64 27.92 8.24
CA ASN A 118 -0.70 28.33 7.84
C ASN A 118 -1.33 29.28 8.85
N GLU A 119 -1.19 28.99 10.14
CA GLU A 119 -1.70 29.84 11.20
C GLU A 119 -1.00 31.20 11.22
N THR A 120 0.33 31.21 11.09
CA THR A 120 1.11 32.44 10.96
C THR A 120 0.64 33.29 9.77
N CYS A 121 0.39 32.66 8.61
CA CYS A 121 -0.11 33.35 7.43
C CYS A 121 -1.49 33.95 7.65
N LYS A 122 -2.40 33.24 8.33
CA LYS A 122 -3.74 33.75 8.66
C LYS A 122 -3.66 34.97 9.58
N VAL A 123 -2.80 34.93 10.60
CA VAL A 123 -2.59 36.06 11.51
C VAL A 123 -2.12 37.29 10.73
N LEU A 124 -1.09 37.13 9.90
CA LEU A 124 -0.55 38.22 9.08
C LEU A 124 -1.58 38.77 8.08
N LEU A 125 -2.41 37.90 7.49
CA LEU A 125 -3.50 38.33 6.60
C LEU A 125 -4.56 39.14 7.35
N ASN A 126 -4.92 38.74 8.56
CA ASN A 126 -5.89 39.46 9.39
C ASN A 126 -5.35 40.83 9.81
N GLU A 127 -4.09 40.90 10.26
CA GLU A 127 -3.42 42.15 10.61
C GLU A 127 -3.34 43.10 9.40
N THR A 128 -2.96 42.57 8.23
CA THR A 128 -2.90 43.35 6.98
C THR A 128 -4.29 43.84 6.57
N ARG A 129 -5.32 43.00 6.68
CA ARG A 129 -6.70 43.40 6.39
C ARG A 129 -7.15 44.53 7.33
N ALA A 130 -6.90 44.41 8.63
CA ALA A 130 -7.25 45.44 9.60
C ALA A 130 -6.52 46.77 9.31
N LEU A 131 -5.25 46.72 8.89
CA LEU A 131 -4.49 47.90 8.47
C LEU A 131 -5.12 48.55 7.23
N VAL A 132 -5.45 47.76 6.21
CA VAL A 132 -6.10 48.25 4.98
C VAL A 132 -7.45 48.89 5.30
N GLU A 133 -8.28 48.26 6.12
CA GLU A 133 -9.57 48.81 6.54
C GLU A 133 -9.39 50.17 7.24
N THR A 134 -8.43 50.28 8.16
CA THR A 134 -8.13 51.55 8.84
C THR A 134 -7.71 52.64 7.84
N LEU A 135 -6.88 52.31 6.85
CA LEU A 135 -6.37 53.26 5.86
C LEU A 135 -7.36 53.63 4.75
N THR A 136 -8.38 52.81 4.50
CA THR A 136 -9.34 53.00 3.40
C THR A 136 -10.69 53.56 3.86
N VAL A 137 -11.00 53.44 5.15
CA VAL A 137 -12.23 54.01 5.76
C VAL A 137 -11.96 55.37 6.42
N SER A 138 -10.69 55.77 6.56
CA SER A 138 -10.26 57.14 6.93
C SER A 138 -10.14 58.03 5.71
#